data_AF-A0A8T3YP36-F1
#
_entry.id   AF-A0A8T3YP36-F1
#
_cell.length_a   1.000
_cell.length_b   1.000
_cell.length_c   1.000
_cell.angle_alpha   90.00
_cell.angle_beta   90.00
_cell.angle_gamma   90.00
#
_symmetry.space_group_name_H-M   'P 1'
#
loop_
_entity.id
_entity.type
_entity.pdbx_description
1 polymer ?
#
loop_
_entity_poly.entity_id
_entity_poly.type
_entity_poly.pdbx_seq_one_letter_code
_entity_poly.pdbx_strand_id
1 'polypeptide(L)'
;MECSRFQRGVTKRGKPLFARGQAANEAWVLIGLITLVLIFYILFLPPAERHKLLEDGPGISTVTLPGGLNATLFQDHIGTLDAHEPVIAHAIPSSRVFESKKAVILEEFNPFFVRRGWFGRRLQNLTFEIPDVENTDNVLLAFEAPVRSGVLAVSLNGRVVFESPVSRTPSPIRLRKEHLDKSNSLEFSVSGVGFAFWRSNEIQIQNAKVVADVTDVSRQKAQNVFAVSPAEKNNVLIATLDYTADCDDTLVGPLTILINDQRVFGGVPDCGGPNRIEVPGQILQEGANTMHFQTTRGDYFLSSMRLTTILRKTRSYVAYVDVPKQVVDRARTNAVRVMLEIDFVDDKKPKVADVNINGHITRIDQNEPFYARNLNAFVLPGSRNYIEITPVSSINIPELRVVVR
;
A
#
# COMPACT_ATOMS: atom_id res chain seq x y z
N MET A 1 47.00 40.56 7.06
CA MET A 1 47.69 40.10 5.85
C MET A 1 48.72 39.07 6.29
N GLU A 2 48.38 37.78 6.20
CA GLU A 2 49.36 36.70 6.24
C GLU A 2 48.68 35.45 5.67
N CYS A 3 49.30 34.93 4.61
CA CYS A 3 48.80 33.88 3.73
C CYS A 3 49.35 32.54 4.24
N SER A 4 48.50 31.65 4.77
CA SER A 4 48.91 30.27 5.09
C SER A 4 48.39 29.28 4.03
N ARG A 5 49.35 28.62 3.39
CA ARG A 5 49.18 27.62 2.34
C ARG A 5 48.58 26.33 2.90
N PHE A 6 47.45 25.91 2.34
CA PHE A 6 46.86 24.59 2.57
C PHE A 6 47.41 23.61 1.52
N GLN A 7 48.30 22.71 1.92
CA GLN A 7 48.78 21.61 1.08
C GLN A 7 47.74 20.47 1.05
N ARG A 8 47.22 20.15 -0.14
CA ARG A 8 46.39 18.95 -0.38
C ARG A 8 47.28 17.73 -0.55
N GLY A 9 47.09 16.74 0.32
CA GLY A 9 47.62 15.39 0.14
C GLY A 9 46.84 14.63 -0.94
N VAL A 10 47.56 14.16 -1.95
CA VAL A 10 47.06 13.27 -3.01
C VAL A 10 47.28 11.82 -2.56
N THR A 11 46.20 11.08 -2.32
CA THR A 11 46.26 9.63 -2.07
C THR A 11 45.99 8.83 -3.34
N LYS A 12 46.73 7.72 -3.42
CA LYS A 12 46.94 6.83 -4.56
C LYS A 12 45.73 5.93 -4.86
N ARG A 13 45.43 5.82 -6.17
CA ARG A 13 45.00 4.62 -6.93
C ARG A 13 44.24 3.53 -6.16
N GLY A 14 42.91 3.54 -6.27
CA GLY A 14 42.07 2.34 -6.24
C GLY A 14 41.50 2.09 -7.63
N LYS A 15 41.85 0.95 -8.25
CA LYS A 15 41.23 0.46 -9.48
C LYS A 15 39.93 -0.28 -9.13
N PRO A 16 38.80 -0.05 -9.81
CA PRO A 16 37.79 -1.07 -10.00
C PRO A 16 38.01 -1.78 -11.35
N LEU A 17 38.23 -3.09 -11.27
CA LEU A 17 38.23 -4.04 -12.38
C LEU A 17 36.77 -4.48 -12.59
N PHE A 18 36.11 -3.92 -13.59
CA PHE A 18 34.94 -4.55 -14.21
C PHE A 18 34.99 -4.28 -15.72
N ALA A 19 35.64 -5.20 -16.43
CA ALA A 19 35.42 -5.37 -17.85
C ALA A 19 34.07 -6.09 -18.02
N ARG A 20 33.04 -5.37 -18.47
CA ARG A 20 31.89 -5.94 -19.18
C ARG A 20 31.90 -5.37 -20.59
N GLY A 21 32.76 -5.96 -21.41
CA GLY A 21 32.61 -5.95 -22.86
C GLY A 21 31.74 -7.13 -23.29
N GLN A 22 31.08 -6.96 -24.44
CA GLN A 22 30.33 -7.97 -25.20
C GLN A 22 28.91 -8.29 -24.72
N ALA A 23 27.98 -7.37 -25.03
CA ALA A 23 26.58 -7.73 -25.31
C ALA A 23 25.95 -6.86 -26.41
N ALA A 24 26.65 -5.81 -26.89
CA ALA A 24 26.12 -4.94 -27.94
C ALA A 24 26.36 -5.49 -29.36
N ASN A 25 27.48 -6.17 -29.62
CA ASN A 25 27.82 -6.60 -30.99
C ASN A 25 27.00 -7.79 -31.48
N GLU A 26 26.46 -8.63 -30.60
CA GLU A 26 25.66 -9.79 -31.02
C GLU A 26 24.25 -9.39 -31.50
N ALA A 27 23.65 -8.35 -30.91
CA ALA A 27 22.34 -7.85 -31.31
C ALA A 27 22.37 -7.23 -32.72
N TRP A 28 23.43 -6.46 -33.06
CA TRP A 28 23.56 -5.86 -34.39
C TRP A 28 23.78 -6.90 -35.49
N VAL A 29 24.52 -7.97 -35.21
CA VAL A 29 24.71 -9.08 -36.17
C VAL A 29 23.40 -9.82 -36.42
N LEU A 30 22.62 -10.08 -35.36
CA LEU A 30 21.31 -10.73 -35.48
C LEU A 30 20.31 -9.87 -36.26
N ILE A 31 20.24 -8.56 -35.96
CA ILE A 31 19.36 -7.62 -36.68
C ILE A 31 19.77 -7.51 -38.15
N GLY A 32 21.08 -7.45 -38.44
CA GLY A 32 21.59 -7.42 -39.81
C GLY A 32 21.23 -8.68 -40.60
N LEU A 33 21.34 -9.86 -39.96
CA LEU A 33 20.99 -11.14 -40.58
C LEU A 33 19.48 -11.25 -40.84
N ILE A 34 18.63 -10.88 -39.88
CA ILE A 34 17.17 -10.89 -40.03
C ILE A 34 16.75 -9.92 -41.14
N THR A 35 17.35 -8.72 -41.20
CA THR A 35 17.06 -7.73 -42.24
C THR A 35 17.46 -8.23 -43.63
N LEU A 36 18.62 -8.87 -43.76
CA LEU A 36 19.07 -9.46 -45.03
C LEU A 36 18.14 -10.57 -45.51
N VAL A 37 17.71 -11.46 -44.60
CA VAL A 37 16.76 -12.54 -44.92
C VAL A 37 15.40 -11.98 -45.31
N LEU A 38 14.92 -10.93 -44.65
CA LEU A 38 13.68 -10.24 -45.02
C LEU A 38 13.75 -9.60 -46.42
N ILE A 39 14.86 -8.96 -46.75
CA ILE A 39 15.08 -8.37 -48.09
C ILE A 39 15.06 -9.46 -49.16
N PHE A 40 15.76 -10.59 -48.93
CA PHE A 40 15.75 -11.72 -49.84
C PHE A 40 14.36 -12.34 -49.96
N TYR A 41 13.65 -12.51 -48.84
CA TYR A 41 12.28 -13.01 -48.84
C TYR A 41 11.35 -12.15 -49.71
N ILE A 42 11.43 -10.82 -49.57
CA ILE A 42 10.63 -9.87 -50.38
C ILE A 42 11.03 -9.91 -51.87
N LEU A 43 12.32 -10.08 -52.18
CA LEU A 43 12.82 -10.14 -53.56
C LEU A 43 12.42 -11.44 -54.29
N PHE A 44 12.33 -12.56 -53.56
CA PHE A 44 11.98 -13.87 -54.10
C PHE A 44 10.49 -14.20 -54.05
N LEU A 45 9.68 -13.37 -53.39
CA LEU A 45 8.22 -13.43 -53.48
C LEU A 45 7.78 -13.20 -54.93
N PRO A 46 6.95 -14.09 -55.51
CA PRO A 46 6.34 -13.89 -56.82
C PRO A 46 5.69 -12.50 -56.90
N PRO A 47 5.74 -11.80 -58.05
CA PRO A 47 5.25 -10.43 -58.17
C PRO A 47 3.80 -10.23 -57.67
N ALA A 48 2.95 -11.25 -57.82
CA ALA A 48 1.56 -11.24 -57.37
C ALA A 48 1.38 -11.23 -55.84
N GLU A 49 2.24 -11.92 -55.09
CA GLU A 49 2.18 -11.95 -53.62
C GLU A 49 2.86 -10.73 -52.99
N ARG A 50 3.87 -10.18 -53.67
CA ARG A 50 4.53 -8.92 -53.28
C ARG A 50 3.57 -7.73 -53.33
N HIS A 51 2.70 -7.68 -54.36
CA HIS A 51 1.67 -6.64 -54.45
C HIS A 51 0.67 -6.72 -53.30
N LYS A 52 0.20 -7.93 -52.94
CA LYS A 52 -0.70 -8.12 -51.78
C LYS A 52 -0.10 -7.62 -50.46
N LEU A 53 1.18 -7.92 -50.21
CA LEU A 53 1.84 -7.53 -48.96
C LEU A 53 2.18 -6.04 -48.85
N LEU A 54 2.28 -5.32 -49.97
CA LEU A 54 2.59 -3.89 -50.00
C LEU A 54 1.34 -3.00 -50.10
N GLU A 55 0.20 -3.54 -50.54
CA GLU A 55 -1.06 -2.80 -50.66
C GLU A 55 -2.03 -3.04 -49.49
N ASP A 56 -1.97 -4.18 -48.79
CA ASP A 56 -2.81 -4.46 -47.61
C ASP A 56 -2.18 -3.91 -46.30
N GLY A 57 -1.89 -2.61 -46.28
CA GLY A 57 -1.83 -1.84 -45.03
C GLY A 57 -3.24 -1.62 -44.46
N PRO A 58 -3.39 -1.24 -43.18
CA PRO A 58 -4.72 -1.02 -42.60
C PRO A 58 -5.44 0.12 -43.34
N GLY A 59 -6.50 -0.26 -44.07
CA GLY A 59 -7.62 0.60 -44.40
C GLY A 59 -7.50 1.46 -45.66
N ILE A 60 -7.47 0.86 -46.85
CA ILE A 60 -8.02 1.49 -48.06
C ILE A 60 -8.83 0.46 -48.84
N SER A 61 -10.15 0.43 -48.58
CA SER A 61 -11.09 -0.28 -49.44
C SER A 61 -11.21 0.45 -50.78
N THR A 62 -11.00 -0.30 -51.86
CA THR A 62 -11.14 0.14 -53.24
C THR A 62 -12.59 0.54 -53.53
N VAL A 63 -12.84 1.84 -53.72
CA VAL A 63 -14.14 2.35 -54.17
C VAL A 63 -14.27 2.12 -55.68
N THR A 64 -15.09 1.14 -56.08
CA THR A 64 -15.56 1.02 -57.46
C THR A 64 -17.04 1.33 -57.50
N LEU A 65 -17.43 2.44 -58.12
CA LEU A 65 -18.84 2.81 -58.36
C LEU A 65 -19.07 2.94 -59.86
N PRO A 66 -19.69 1.92 -60.47
CA PRO A 66 -21.01 2.16 -61.04
C PRO A 66 -21.98 0.97 -60.86
N GLY A 67 -23.21 1.24 -60.40
CA GLY A 67 -24.39 0.37 -60.64
C GLY A 67 -24.92 -0.51 -59.50
N GLY A 68 -24.36 -0.49 -58.29
CA GLY A 68 -24.88 -1.21 -57.12
C GLY A 68 -24.31 -0.64 -55.82
N LEU A 69 -25.14 -0.02 -55.00
CA LEU A 69 -24.79 1.10 -54.11
C LEU A 69 -24.41 0.74 -52.67
N ASN A 70 -23.67 -0.36 -52.48
CA ASN A 70 -23.14 -0.71 -51.16
C ASN A 70 -21.61 -0.61 -51.19
N ALA A 71 -21.03 0.32 -50.42
CA ALA A 71 -19.58 0.49 -50.30
C ALA A 71 -19.19 0.80 -48.85
N THR A 72 -18.13 0.16 -48.35
CA THR A 72 -17.56 0.44 -47.03
C THR A 72 -16.46 1.49 -47.16
N LEU A 73 -16.65 2.66 -46.55
CA LEU A 73 -15.69 3.76 -46.52
C LEU A 73 -14.66 3.59 -45.40
N PHE A 74 -15.07 2.99 -44.28
CA PHE A 74 -14.22 2.75 -43.12
C PHE A 74 -14.66 1.50 -42.36
N GLN A 75 -13.71 0.77 -41.80
CA GLN A 75 -13.94 -0.40 -40.95
C GLN A 75 -12.77 -0.54 -39.98
N ASP A 76 -13.06 -0.69 -38.68
CA ASP A 76 -12.05 -0.95 -37.65
C ASP A 76 -12.59 -1.77 -36.47
N HIS A 77 -11.69 -2.41 -35.73
CA HIS A 77 -11.95 -3.25 -34.56
C HIS A 77 -11.44 -2.58 -33.29
N ILE A 78 -12.33 -1.89 -32.58
CA ILE A 78 -11.96 -1.02 -31.44
C ILE A 78 -11.64 -1.84 -30.18
N GLY A 79 -12.40 -2.90 -29.93
CA GLY A 79 -12.31 -3.68 -28.69
C GLY A 79 -13.04 -3.00 -27.53
N THR A 80 -12.42 -3.00 -26.34
CA THR A 80 -13.03 -2.48 -25.11
C THR A 80 -12.69 -1.02 -24.89
N LEU A 81 -13.72 -0.19 -24.70
CA LEU A 81 -13.61 1.18 -24.23
C LEU A 81 -14.19 1.27 -22.82
N ASP A 82 -13.31 1.37 -21.83
CA ASP A 82 -13.70 1.47 -20.42
C ASP A 82 -14.04 2.90 -20.04
N ALA A 83 -15.17 3.08 -19.34
CA ALA A 83 -15.52 4.35 -18.73
C ALA A 83 -15.33 4.28 -17.22
N HIS A 84 -14.72 5.31 -16.66
CA HIS A 84 -14.56 5.47 -15.22
C HIS A 84 -14.66 6.93 -14.83
N GLU A 85 -15.06 7.17 -13.58
CA GLU A 85 -15.08 8.52 -13.03
C GLU A 85 -13.64 9.04 -12.88
N PRO A 86 -13.37 10.32 -13.17
CA PRO A 86 -12.01 10.86 -13.11
C PRO A 86 -11.47 10.96 -11.68
N VAL A 87 -12.36 10.99 -10.68
CA VAL A 87 -12.03 11.09 -9.26
C VAL A 87 -12.92 10.13 -8.51
N ILE A 88 -12.32 9.21 -7.75
CA ILE A 88 -13.02 8.28 -6.87
C ILE A 88 -12.60 8.57 -5.44
N ALA A 89 -13.56 8.60 -4.52
CA ALA A 89 -13.31 8.88 -3.11
C ALA A 89 -13.87 7.74 -2.23
N HIS A 90 -12.99 7.16 -1.42
CA HIS A 90 -13.33 6.13 -0.44
C HIS A 90 -13.35 6.76 0.95
N ALA A 91 -14.52 6.75 1.60
CA ALA A 91 -14.63 7.12 3.00
C ALA A 91 -14.11 5.98 3.88
N ILE A 92 -13.17 6.28 4.78
CA ILE A 92 -12.58 5.30 5.68
C ILE A 92 -13.12 5.57 7.10
N PRO A 93 -13.62 4.55 7.81
CA PRO A 93 -14.14 4.71 9.17
C PRO A 93 -13.08 5.27 10.13
N SER A 94 -13.50 6.11 11.08
CA SER A 94 -12.60 6.61 12.13
C SER A 94 -11.98 5.47 12.93
N SER A 95 -10.81 5.72 13.50
CA SER A 95 -10.07 4.70 14.25
C SER A 95 -9.31 5.33 15.40
N ARG A 96 -9.24 4.62 16.53
CA ARG A 96 -8.45 5.04 17.67
C ARG A 96 -7.34 4.03 17.90
N VAL A 97 -6.10 4.51 18.00
CA VAL A 97 -4.95 3.68 18.37
C VAL A 97 -4.29 4.29 19.59
N PHE A 98 -4.16 3.50 20.64
CA PHE A 98 -3.63 4.00 21.91
C PHE A 98 -2.86 2.95 22.67
N GLU A 99 -1.86 3.42 23.41
CA GLU A 99 -1.16 2.64 24.41
C GLU A 99 -2.00 2.54 25.69
N SER A 100 -2.19 1.33 26.22
CA SER A 100 -2.78 1.17 27.56
C SER A 100 -1.86 0.36 28.45
N LYS A 101 -1.47 0.94 29.58
CA LYS A 101 -0.67 0.27 30.62
C LYS A 101 -1.59 -0.17 31.74
N LYS A 102 -1.43 -1.42 32.19
CA LYS A 102 -2.18 -1.97 33.32
C LYS A 102 -1.21 -2.49 34.36
N ALA A 103 -1.44 -2.13 35.62
CA ALA A 103 -0.75 -2.76 36.74
C ALA A 103 -1.31 -4.18 36.94
N VAL A 104 -0.45 -5.17 36.80
CA VAL A 104 -0.79 -6.60 36.91
C VAL A 104 0.03 -7.22 38.05
N ILE A 105 -0.60 -8.08 38.84
CA ILE A 105 0.10 -8.95 39.78
C ILE A 105 0.63 -10.13 38.95
N LEU A 106 1.95 -10.20 38.79
CA LEU A 106 2.62 -11.28 38.06
C LEU A 106 2.62 -12.57 38.86
N GLU A 107 2.83 -12.47 40.17
CA GLU A 107 2.88 -13.63 41.07
C GLU A 107 2.58 -13.19 42.51
N GLU A 108 1.92 -14.07 43.26
CA GLU A 108 1.65 -13.90 44.69
C GLU A 108 2.15 -15.11 45.48
N PHE A 109 2.98 -14.86 46.49
CA PHE A 109 3.65 -15.90 47.24
C PHE A 109 2.99 -16.12 48.60
N ASN A 110 2.82 -17.40 48.96
CA ASN A 110 2.39 -17.80 50.29
C ASN A 110 3.37 -17.30 51.37
N PRO A 111 2.90 -16.98 52.59
CA PRO A 111 3.77 -16.58 53.69
C PRO A 111 4.90 -17.59 53.99
N PHE A 112 6.09 -17.09 54.30
CA PHE A 112 7.26 -17.92 54.60
C PHE A 112 8.19 -17.26 55.62
N PHE A 113 9.15 -18.05 56.14
CA PHE A 113 10.17 -17.59 57.08
C PHE A 113 11.55 -17.83 56.50
N VAL A 114 12.41 -16.81 56.61
CA VAL A 114 13.84 -16.91 56.31
C VAL A 114 14.62 -16.70 57.60
N ARG A 115 15.58 -17.60 57.85
CA ARG A 115 16.30 -17.65 59.13
C ARG A 115 17.77 -17.98 58.92
N ARG A 116 18.64 -17.33 59.67
CA ARG A 116 20.07 -17.65 59.75
C ARG A 116 20.53 -17.66 61.20
N GLY A 117 21.00 -18.81 61.63
CA GLY A 117 21.66 -19.00 62.92
C GLY A 117 22.96 -19.79 62.75
N TRP A 118 23.65 -20.06 63.86
CA TRP A 118 24.90 -20.83 63.83
C TRP A 118 24.68 -22.30 63.46
N PHE A 119 23.54 -22.87 63.85
CA PHE A 119 23.19 -24.29 63.66
C PHE A 119 22.40 -24.57 62.36
N GLY A 120 22.11 -23.55 61.54
CA GLY A 120 21.36 -23.76 60.32
C GLY A 120 20.96 -22.48 59.60
N ARG A 121 20.73 -22.62 58.30
CA ARG A 121 20.19 -21.59 57.41
C ARG A 121 18.93 -22.10 56.73
N ARG A 122 17.90 -21.26 56.65
CA ARG A 122 16.69 -21.47 55.86
C ARG A 122 16.58 -20.32 54.87
N LEU A 123 16.91 -20.63 53.62
CA LEU A 123 16.73 -19.76 52.46
C LEU A 123 15.39 -20.10 51.82
N GLN A 124 14.77 -19.11 51.18
CA GLN A 124 13.56 -19.34 50.40
C GLN A 124 13.80 -18.88 48.97
N ASN A 125 13.60 -19.80 48.03
CA ASN A 125 13.65 -19.53 46.60
C ASN A 125 12.21 -19.56 46.07
N LEU A 126 11.85 -18.51 45.33
CA LEU A 126 10.55 -18.33 44.72
C LEU A 126 10.76 -18.01 43.25
N THR A 127 9.89 -18.49 42.39
CA THR A 127 9.97 -18.26 40.95
C THR A 127 8.75 -17.51 40.47
N PHE A 128 8.93 -16.64 39.48
CA PHE A 128 7.82 -15.98 38.79
C PHE A 128 8.14 -15.82 37.30
N GLU A 129 7.11 -15.79 36.47
CA GLU A 129 7.25 -15.67 35.02
C GLU A 129 6.79 -14.30 34.52
N ILE A 130 7.46 -13.81 33.47
CA ILE A 130 7.06 -12.61 32.73
C ILE A 130 6.84 -13.04 31.27
N PRO A 131 5.58 -13.13 30.81
CA PRO A 131 5.29 -13.58 29.44
C PRO A 131 5.96 -12.74 28.36
N ASP A 132 6.01 -11.42 28.58
CA ASP A 132 6.58 -10.45 27.65
C ASP A 132 7.42 -9.40 28.40
N VAL A 133 8.72 -9.68 28.52
CA VAL A 133 9.68 -8.81 29.22
C VAL A 133 9.84 -7.46 28.50
N GLU A 134 9.72 -7.43 27.18
CA GLU A 134 9.91 -6.20 26.40
C GLU A 134 8.82 -5.17 26.72
N ASN A 135 7.57 -5.63 26.84
CA ASN A 135 6.40 -4.78 27.11
C ASN A 135 6.03 -4.68 28.61
N THR A 136 6.91 -5.15 29.51
CA THR A 136 6.70 -5.08 30.96
C THR A 136 7.70 -4.11 31.59
N ASP A 137 7.20 -3.11 32.30
CA ASP A 137 7.98 -2.11 33.00
C ASP A 137 7.60 -2.06 34.50
N ASN A 138 8.37 -1.32 35.29
CA ASN A 138 8.11 -1.07 36.72
C ASN A 138 7.80 -2.35 37.52
N VAL A 139 8.62 -3.38 37.35
CA VAL A 139 8.48 -4.61 38.14
C VAL A 139 8.91 -4.33 39.58
N LEU A 140 7.97 -4.45 40.51
CA LEU A 140 8.16 -4.18 41.94
C LEU A 140 7.85 -5.43 42.76
N LEU A 141 8.73 -5.74 43.70
CA LEU A 141 8.47 -6.70 44.76
C LEU A 141 7.94 -5.95 46.00
N ALA A 142 6.72 -6.27 46.42
CA ALA A 142 6.10 -5.73 47.63
C ALA A 142 5.82 -6.87 48.60
N PHE A 143 6.04 -6.65 49.90
CA PHE A 143 5.78 -7.64 50.95
C PHE A 143 5.66 -6.96 52.32
N GLU A 144 5.23 -7.73 53.32
CA GLU A 144 5.19 -7.33 54.73
C GLU A 144 6.12 -8.21 55.57
N ALA A 145 6.71 -7.62 56.62
CA ALA A 145 7.63 -8.28 57.53
C ALA A 145 7.26 -8.06 59.01
N PRO A 146 6.21 -8.74 59.52
CA PRO A 146 5.73 -8.55 60.89
C PRO A 146 6.78 -8.93 61.94
N VAL A 147 7.48 -10.05 61.74
CA VAL A 147 8.62 -10.48 62.56
C VAL A 147 9.89 -10.20 61.78
N ARG A 148 10.83 -9.48 62.40
CA ARG A 148 12.07 -9.05 61.74
C ARG A 148 13.24 -8.92 62.72
N SER A 149 14.31 -9.66 62.45
CA SER A 149 15.57 -9.59 63.16
C SER A 149 16.71 -9.90 62.19
N GLY A 150 17.68 -8.99 62.05
CA GLY A 150 18.77 -9.08 61.08
C GLY A 150 18.58 -8.19 59.85
N VAL A 151 19.45 -8.36 58.85
CA VAL A 151 19.43 -7.65 57.56
C VAL A 151 18.85 -8.60 56.51
N LEU A 152 17.81 -8.17 55.77
CA LEU A 152 17.25 -8.94 54.67
C LEU A 152 18.10 -8.70 53.43
N ALA A 153 18.49 -9.77 52.74
CA ALA A 153 19.07 -9.73 51.40
C ALA A 153 18.14 -10.46 50.43
N VAL A 154 17.78 -9.78 49.34
CA VAL A 154 16.96 -10.31 48.25
C VAL A 154 17.81 -10.33 46.98
N SER A 155 17.88 -11.50 46.35
CA SER A 155 18.60 -11.70 45.09
C SER A 155 17.63 -12.05 43.97
N LEU A 156 17.78 -11.42 42.81
CA LEU A 156 17.07 -11.73 41.57
C LEU A 156 18.06 -12.40 40.61
N ASN A 157 17.76 -13.62 40.16
CA ASN A 157 18.59 -14.37 39.23
C ASN A 157 20.06 -14.44 39.66
N GLY A 158 20.29 -14.63 40.97
CA GLY A 158 21.62 -14.70 41.58
C GLY A 158 22.30 -13.35 41.85
N ARG A 159 21.68 -12.21 41.51
CA ARG A 159 22.21 -10.86 41.77
C ARG A 159 21.46 -10.19 42.91
N VAL A 160 22.17 -9.66 43.91
CA VAL A 160 21.56 -8.94 45.03
C VAL A 160 20.91 -7.66 44.54
N VAL A 161 19.60 -7.52 44.74
CA VAL A 161 18.80 -6.33 44.36
C VAL A 161 18.41 -5.48 45.57
N PHE A 162 18.50 -6.03 46.77
CA PHE A 162 18.21 -5.34 48.02
C PHE A 162 19.01 -5.97 49.16
N GLU A 163 19.63 -5.15 50.01
CA GLU A 163 20.31 -5.58 51.23
C GLU A 163 20.21 -4.49 52.29
N SER A 164 19.26 -4.62 53.22
CA SER A 164 19.03 -3.62 54.27
C SER A 164 18.14 -4.18 55.40
N PRO A 165 18.21 -3.65 56.64
CA PRO A 165 17.16 -3.86 57.63
C PRO A 165 15.80 -3.41 57.08
N VAL A 166 14.78 -4.21 57.27
CA VAL A 166 13.42 -3.91 56.79
C VAL A 166 12.55 -3.34 57.92
N SER A 167 11.57 -2.50 57.56
CA SER A 167 10.47 -2.11 58.45
C SER A 167 9.36 -3.18 58.40
N ARG A 168 8.25 -2.97 59.12
CA ARG A 168 7.08 -3.87 59.03
C ARG A 168 6.49 -3.91 57.62
N THR A 169 6.49 -2.78 56.95
CA THR A 169 5.95 -2.56 55.60
C THR A 169 7.02 -1.81 54.79
N PRO A 170 8.05 -2.52 54.30
CA PRO A 170 9.12 -1.88 53.53
C PRO A 170 8.57 -1.26 52.24
N SER A 171 9.25 -0.22 51.76
CA SER A 171 8.97 0.34 50.43
C SER A 171 9.18 -0.75 49.36
N PRO A 172 8.36 -0.78 48.29
CA PRO A 172 8.52 -1.76 47.23
C PRO A 172 9.93 -1.75 46.63
N ILE A 173 10.49 -2.94 46.42
CA ILE A 173 11.82 -3.12 45.84
C ILE A 173 11.68 -3.14 44.32
N ARG A 174 12.33 -2.20 43.64
CA ARG A 174 12.33 -2.16 42.17
C ARG A 174 13.28 -3.20 41.60
N LEU A 175 12.72 -4.16 40.86
CA LEU A 175 13.47 -5.15 40.10
C LEU A 175 13.90 -4.51 38.77
N ARG A 176 15.21 -4.43 38.51
CA ARG A 176 15.73 -3.76 37.30
C ARG A 176 15.50 -4.64 36.07
N LYS A 177 15.00 -4.03 34.98
CA LYS A 177 14.68 -4.72 33.71
C LYS A 177 15.88 -5.49 33.13
N GLU A 178 17.08 -4.94 33.29
CA GLU A 178 18.36 -5.55 32.87
C GLU A 178 18.65 -6.93 33.49
N HIS A 179 17.98 -7.29 34.58
CA HIS A 179 18.17 -8.55 35.30
C HIS A 179 16.98 -9.49 35.17
N LEU A 180 15.94 -9.09 34.43
CA LEU A 180 14.72 -9.87 34.26
C LEU A 180 14.81 -10.75 33.01
N ASP A 181 14.40 -12.00 33.16
CA ASP A 181 14.22 -12.98 32.11
C ASP A 181 12.74 -13.41 32.02
N LYS A 182 12.41 -14.33 31.10
CA LYS A 182 11.06 -14.91 31.04
C LYS A 182 10.69 -15.69 32.30
N SER A 183 11.66 -16.35 32.91
CA SER A 183 11.52 -17.07 34.17
C SER A 183 12.56 -16.52 35.15
N ASN A 184 12.09 -16.02 36.28
CA ASN A 184 12.93 -15.35 37.27
C ASN A 184 12.91 -16.10 38.59
N SER A 185 14.04 -16.08 39.30
CA SER A 185 14.17 -16.62 40.65
C SER A 185 14.49 -15.50 41.64
N LEU A 186 13.68 -15.39 42.68
CA LEU A 186 13.91 -14.56 43.86
C LEU A 186 14.42 -15.44 45.00
N GLU A 187 15.60 -15.13 45.53
CA GLU A 187 16.14 -15.75 46.73
C GLU A 187 16.09 -14.76 47.88
N PHE A 188 15.46 -15.17 48.98
CA PHE A 188 15.41 -14.42 50.22
C PHE A 188 16.37 -15.03 51.23
N SER A 189 17.20 -14.19 51.85
CA SER A 189 18.17 -14.59 52.85
C SER A 189 18.32 -13.53 53.94
N VAL A 190 18.82 -13.93 55.10
CA VAL A 190 19.06 -13.03 56.23
C VAL A 190 20.53 -13.05 56.61
N SER A 191 21.08 -11.92 57.06
CA SER A 191 22.46 -11.81 57.51
C SER A 191 22.75 -12.71 58.72
N GLY A 192 24.03 -13.10 58.88
CA GLY A 192 24.47 -13.91 60.00
C GLY A 192 24.46 -13.16 61.33
N VAL A 193 24.47 -13.91 62.44
CA VAL A 193 24.44 -13.37 63.82
C VAL A 193 25.82 -12.99 64.38
N GLY A 194 26.87 -13.05 63.56
CA GLY A 194 28.26 -12.80 64.00
C GLY A 194 28.72 -13.77 65.09
N PHE A 195 29.38 -13.24 66.13
CA PHE A 195 29.88 -14.02 67.28
C PHE A 195 28.79 -14.42 68.29
N ALA A 196 27.56 -13.92 68.16
CA ALA A 196 26.45 -14.24 69.04
C ALA A 196 25.82 -15.60 68.67
N PHE A 197 26.55 -16.69 68.92
CA PHE A 197 26.18 -18.06 68.50
C PHE A 197 24.84 -18.56 69.08
N TRP A 198 24.35 -17.94 70.16
CA TRP A 198 23.05 -18.26 70.79
C TRP A 198 21.85 -17.54 70.17
N ARG A 199 22.05 -16.56 69.28
CA ARG A 199 20.95 -15.83 68.61
C ARG A 199 20.68 -16.42 67.23
N SER A 200 19.47 -16.20 66.74
CA SER A 200 19.11 -16.42 65.33
C SER A 200 18.45 -15.18 64.79
N ASN A 201 18.90 -14.75 63.61
CA ASN A 201 18.20 -13.73 62.84
C ASN A 201 17.08 -14.42 62.05
N GLU A 202 15.90 -13.84 62.08
CA GLU A 202 14.70 -14.39 61.47
C GLU A 202 13.80 -13.28 60.96
N ILE A 203 13.29 -13.45 59.75
CA ILE A 203 12.32 -12.56 59.14
C ILE A 203 11.16 -13.40 58.61
N GLN A 204 9.94 -13.07 59.05
CA GLN A 204 8.71 -13.61 58.49
C GLN A 204 8.25 -12.71 57.36
N ILE A 205 8.00 -13.28 56.18
CA ILE A 205 7.51 -12.58 55.01
C ILE A 205 6.05 -12.95 54.77
N GLN A 206 5.20 -11.96 54.57
CA GLN A 206 3.77 -12.10 54.28
C GLN A 206 3.37 -11.21 53.11
N ASN A 207 2.24 -11.53 52.45
CA ASN A 207 1.66 -10.76 51.34
C ASN A 207 2.70 -10.39 50.27
N ALA A 208 3.63 -11.30 49.99
CA ALA A 208 4.71 -11.05 49.04
C ALA A 208 4.17 -11.22 47.63
N LYS A 209 4.30 -10.17 46.82
CA LYS A 209 3.81 -10.15 45.44
C LYS A 209 4.76 -9.41 44.53
N VAL A 210 4.82 -9.86 43.29
CA VAL A 210 5.48 -9.15 42.20
C VAL A 210 4.40 -8.45 41.39
N VAL A 211 4.47 -7.14 41.29
CA VAL A 211 3.56 -6.32 40.48
C VAL A 211 4.35 -5.65 39.35
N ALA A 212 3.73 -5.46 38.21
CA ALA A 212 4.38 -4.80 37.08
C ALA A 212 3.36 -4.02 36.23
N ASP A 213 3.84 -3.01 35.52
CA ASP A 213 3.07 -2.33 34.49
C ASP A 213 3.25 -3.04 33.16
N VAL A 214 2.19 -3.69 32.66
CA VAL A 214 2.19 -4.38 31.37
C VAL A 214 1.52 -3.49 30.32
N THR A 215 2.23 -3.25 29.22
CA THR A 215 1.71 -2.50 28.07
C THR A 215 0.90 -3.41 27.16
N ASP A 216 -0.38 -3.09 26.96
CA ASP A 216 -1.27 -3.80 26.04
C ASP A 216 -1.09 -3.29 24.60
N VAL A 217 -0.38 -4.07 23.79
CA VAL A 217 -0.10 -3.77 22.38
C VAL A 217 -1.28 -4.03 21.45
N SER A 218 -2.35 -4.69 21.91
CA SER A 218 -3.49 -5.03 21.05
C SER A 218 -4.25 -3.79 20.56
N ARG A 219 -4.28 -2.73 21.37
CA ARG A 219 -4.96 -1.46 21.08
C ARG A 219 -4.07 -0.42 20.41
N GLN A 220 -2.79 -0.72 20.27
CA GLN A 220 -1.84 0.08 19.51
C GLN A 220 -2.00 -0.08 18.00
N LYS A 221 -2.86 -1.01 17.55
CA LYS A 221 -3.13 -1.28 16.14
C LYS A 221 -4.62 -1.15 15.84
N ALA A 222 -4.94 -0.49 14.73
CA ALA A 222 -6.28 -0.49 14.16
C ALA A 222 -6.21 -0.87 12.68
N GLN A 223 -7.27 -1.50 12.17
CA GLN A 223 -7.36 -1.96 10.80
C GLN A 223 -8.68 -1.54 10.19
N ASN A 224 -8.62 -1.01 8.97
CA ASN A 224 -9.77 -0.74 8.12
C ASN A 224 -9.62 -1.46 6.78
N VAL A 225 -10.75 -1.68 6.10
CA VAL A 225 -10.79 -2.29 4.78
C VAL A 225 -11.59 -1.39 3.84
N PHE A 226 -11.10 -1.22 2.62
CA PHE A 226 -11.81 -0.53 1.54
C PHE A 226 -11.64 -1.32 0.23
N ALA A 227 -12.53 -1.09 -0.74
CA ALA A 227 -12.51 -1.83 -2.01
C ALA A 227 -12.13 -0.91 -3.16
N VAL A 228 -11.26 -1.39 -4.06
CA VAL A 228 -10.82 -0.69 -5.26
C VAL A 228 -11.26 -1.49 -6.48
N SER A 229 -11.91 -0.84 -7.43
CA SER A 229 -12.36 -1.52 -8.65
C SER A 229 -11.20 -1.82 -9.62
N PRO A 230 -11.35 -2.78 -10.55
CA PRO A 230 -10.32 -3.04 -11.57
C PRO A 230 -10.04 -1.79 -12.42
N ALA A 231 -11.09 -1.08 -12.83
CA ALA A 231 -10.98 0.14 -13.61
C ALA A 231 -10.25 1.25 -12.84
N GLU A 232 -10.51 1.39 -11.54
CA GLU A 232 -9.78 2.31 -10.68
C GLU A 232 -8.29 1.93 -10.63
N LYS A 233 -7.99 0.69 -10.21
CA LYS A 233 -6.61 0.20 -10.03
C LYS A 233 -5.75 0.39 -11.27
N ASN A 234 -6.29 0.08 -12.45
CA ASN A 234 -5.55 0.13 -13.71
C ASN A 234 -5.36 1.55 -14.24
N ASN A 235 -6.12 2.52 -13.74
CA ASN A 235 -6.10 3.90 -14.23
C ASN A 235 -5.65 4.93 -13.20
N VAL A 236 -5.26 4.54 -11.97
CA VAL A 236 -4.77 5.48 -10.95
C VAL A 236 -3.57 6.27 -11.48
N LEU A 237 -3.68 7.60 -11.44
CA LEU A 237 -2.59 8.53 -11.69
C LEU A 237 -1.99 9.01 -10.36
N ILE A 238 -2.85 9.48 -9.45
CA ILE A 238 -2.47 9.99 -8.13
C ILE A 238 -3.44 9.37 -7.12
N ALA A 239 -2.94 8.97 -5.96
CA ALA A 239 -3.79 8.66 -4.82
C ALA A 239 -3.34 9.48 -3.61
N THR A 240 -4.28 10.00 -2.85
CA THR A 240 -4.01 10.81 -1.65
C THR A 240 -4.90 10.35 -0.51
N LEU A 241 -4.31 10.11 0.66
CA LEU A 241 -5.05 9.92 1.90
C LEU A 241 -5.09 11.24 2.67
N ASP A 242 -6.29 11.77 2.82
CA ASP A 242 -6.60 12.90 3.71
C ASP A 242 -7.09 12.34 5.05
N TYR A 243 -6.65 12.90 6.18
CA TYR A 243 -7.12 12.54 7.52
C TYR A 243 -6.90 13.66 8.54
N THR A 244 -7.60 13.61 9.67
CA THR A 244 -7.33 14.46 10.84
C THR A 244 -6.90 13.58 12.00
N ALA A 245 -5.82 13.94 12.68
CA ALA A 245 -5.35 13.24 13.88
C ALA A 245 -5.60 14.12 15.11
N ASP A 246 -6.39 13.65 16.06
CA ASP A 246 -6.55 14.28 17.37
C ASP A 246 -5.58 13.60 18.35
N CYS A 247 -4.60 14.37 18.83
CA CYS A 247 -3.48 13.93 19.65
C CYS A 247 -2.82 15.09 20.41
N ASP A 248 -2.01 14.77 21.42
CA ASP A 248 -1.11 15.71 22.12
C ASP A 248 0.33 15.44 21.65
N ASP A 249 0.90 16.38 20.90
CA ASP A 249 2.22 16.28 20.26
C ASP A 249 3.37 16.03 21.25
N THR A 250 3.20 16.43 22.51
CA THR A 250 4.21 16.21 23.57
C THR A 250 4.16 14.80 24.16
N LEU A 251 3.01 14.12 24.08
CA LEU A 251 2.76 12.84 24.74
C LEU A 251 2.74 11.65 23.77
N VAL A 252 2.67 11.88 22.46
CA VAL A 252 2.57 10.81 21.44
C VAL A 252 3.91 10.38 20.84
N GLY A 253 4.02 9.09 20.48
CA GLY A 253 5.10 8.56 19.65
C GLY A 253 4.75 8.60 18.17
N PRO A 254 5.62 8.14 17.26
CA PRO A 254 5.31 8.14 15.83
C PRO A 254 4.08 7.28 15.50
N LEU A 255 3.17 7.84 14.71
CA LEU A 255 2.11 7.11 14.01
C LEU A 255 2.69 6.48 12.75
N THR A 256 2.39 5.22 12.49
CA THR A 256 2.71 4.52 11.24
C THR A 256 1.41 4.13 10.54
N ILE A 257 1.30 4.47 9.26
CA ILE A 257 0.17 4.09 8.41
C ILE A 257 0.68 3.16 7.32
N LEU A 258 0.06 1.99 7.20
CA LEU A 258 0.36 1.00 6.16
C LEU A 258 -0.88 0.76 5.30
N ILE A 259 -0.67 0.59 4.00
CA ILE A 259 -1.70 0.14 3.06
C ILE A 259 -1.16 -1.12 2.39
N ASN A 260 -1.90 -2.23 2.49
CA ASN A 260 -1.47 -3.56 2.02
C ASN A 260 -0.03 -3.89 2.48
N ASP A 261 0.20 -3.70 3.78
CA ASP A 261 1.48 -3.89 4.48
C ASP A 261 2.65 -3.02 4.01
N GLN A 262 2.42 -2.06 3.11
CA GLN A 262 3.41 -1.08 2.69
C GLN A 262 3.24 0.23 3.45
N ARG A 263 4.32 0.70 4.07
CA ARG A 263 4.34 1.95 4.83
C ARG A 263 4.16 3.15 3.91
N VAL A 264 3.08 3.90 4.09
CA VAL A 264 2.79 5.15 3.36
C VAL A 264 3.10 6.40 4.18
N PHE A 265 3.13 6.26 5.50
CA PHE A 265 3.51 7.34 6.41
C PHE A 265 4.25 6.77 7.61
N GLY A 266 5.18 7.54 8.18
CA GLY A 266 5.43 7.37 9.60
C GLY A 266 6.21 8.52 10.22
N GLY A 267 5.70 9.01 11.33
CA GLY A 267 6.13 10.21 12.03
C GLY A 267 5.03 10.69 12.96
N VAL A 268 5.23 11.82 13.63
CA VAL A 268 4.15 12.47 14.38
C VAL A 268 3.38 13.36 13.38
N PRO A 269 2.08 13.10 13.13
CA PRO A 269 1.27 13.94 12.25
C PRO A 269 0.99 15.30 12.91
N ASP A 270 0.46 16.25 12.14
CA ASP A 270 -0.02 17.51 12.70
C ASP A 270 -1.28 17.26 13.55
N CYS A 271 -1.15 17.40 14.86
CA CYS A 271 -2.22 17.13 15.82
C CYS A 271 -3.27 18.25 15.82
N GLY A 272 -4.54 17.89 15.67
CA GLY A 272 -5.67 18.81 15.52
C GLY A 272 -5.85 19.37 14.10
N GLY A 273 -4.85 19.17 13.21
CA GLY A 273 -4.84 19.67 11.84
C GLY A 273 -5.21 18.62 10.77
N PRO A 274 -5.52 19.07 9.54
CA PRO A 274 -5.67 18.19 8.40
C PRO A 274 -4.30 17.72 7.92
N ASN A 275 -4.17 16.41 7.71
CA ASN A 275 -2.99 15.75 7.19
C ASN A 275 -3.30 15.18 5.80
N ARG A 276 -2.35 15.31 4.88
CA ARG A 276 -2.44 14.75 3.52
C ARG A 276 -1.17 14.00 3.21
N ILE A 277 -1.31 12.75 2.78
CA ILE A 277 -0.20 11.93 2.31
C ILE A 277 -0.46 11.45 0.88
N GLU A 278 0.57 11.45 0.06
CA GLU A 278 0.54 10.85 -1.27
C GLU A 278 0.75 9.34 -1.15
N VAL A 279 -0.13 8.58 -1.78
CA VAL A 279 -0.17 7.13 -1.77
C VAL A 279 0.25 6.66 -3.17
N PRO A 280 1.34 5.90 -3.33
CA PRO A 280 1.71 5.37 -4.64
C PRO A 280 0.58 4.50 -5.22
N GLY A 281 0.17 4.75 -6.48
CA GLY A 281 -0.91 3.94 -7.08
C GLY A 281 -0.59 2.44 -7.17
N GLN A 282 0.70 2.07 -7.16
CA GLN A 282 1.17 0.69 -7.26
C GLN A 282 0.81 -0.16 -6.05
N ILE A 283 0.68 0.45 -4.86
CA ILE A 283 0.42 -0.29 -3.61
C ILE A 283 -1.04 -0.69 -3.42
N LEU A 284 -1.96 -0.01 -4.11
CA LEU A 284 -3.36 -0.42 -4.17
C LEU A 284 -3.49 -1.77 -4.89
N GLN A 285 -4.49 -2.56 -4.55
CA GLN A 285 -4.80 -3.84 -5.19
C GLN A 285 -6.23 -3.79 -5.71
N GLU A 286 -6.54 -4.57 -6.74
CA GLU A 286 -7.92 -4.79 -7.15
C GLU A 286 -8.68 -5.55 -6.04
N GLY A 287 -9.91 -5.15 -5.76
CA GLY A 287 -10.72 -5.74 -4.69
C GLY A 287 -10.39 -5.14 -3.32
N ALA A 288 -10.29 -5.99 -2.30
CA ALA A 288 -10.12 -5.56 -0.92
C ALA A 288 -8.69 -5.06 -0.65
N ASN A 289 -8.60 -3.90 -0.02
CA ASN A 289 -7.36 -3.28 0.43
C ASN A 289 -7.44 -3.07 1.94
N THR A 290 -6.34 -3.32 2.64
CA THR A 290 -6.25 -3.15 4.09
C THR A 290 -5.44 -1.92 4.45
N MET A 291 -5.93 -1.13 5.40
CA MET A 291 -5.22 0.00 5.97
C MET A 291 -4.95 -0.28 7.45
N HIS A 292 -3.69 -0.27 7.86
CA HIS A 292 -3.26 -0.49 9.23
C HIS A 292 -2.72 0.81 9.82
N PHE A 293 -3.17 1.13 11.02
CA PHE A 293 -2.66 2.25 11.83
C PHE A 293 -1.95 1.67 13.04
N GLN A 294 -0.76 2.17 13.35
CA GLN A 294 0.05 1.67 14.45
C GLN A 294 0.72 2.84 15.18
N THR A 295 0.76 2.79 16.51
CA THR A 295 1.56 3.73 17.33
C THR A 295 2.39 2.95 18.33
N THR A 296 3.58 3.46 18.67
CA THR A 296 4.39 2.91 19.76
C THR A 296 4.05 3.52 21.11
N ARG A 297 3.43 4.71 21.14
CA ARG A 297 3.20 5.50 22.37
C ARG A 297 2.08 6.52 22.17
N GLY A 298 1.32 6.77 23.24
CA GLY A 298 0.29 7.81 23.28
C GLY A 298 -1.06 7.38 22.70
N ASP A 299 -1.93 8.33 22.43
CA ASP A 299 -3.31 8.14 21.95
C ASP A 299 -3.54 8.98 20.69
N TYR A 300 -4.00 8.31 19.64
CA TYR A 300 -4.40 8.93 18.39
C TYR A 300 -5.85 8.60 18.11
N PHE A 301 -6.66 9.62 17.91
CA PHE A 301 -7.97 9.48 17.29
C PHE A 301 -7.92 10.00 15.86
N LEU A 302 -8.01 9.08 14.89
CA LEU A 302 -7.97 9.35 13.46
C LEU A 302 -9.39 9.47 12.94
N SER A 303 -9.69 10.60 12.30
CA SER A 303 -11.03 10.93 11.81
C SER A 303 -10.98 11.56 10.41
N SER A 304 -12.16 11.72 9.81
CA SER A 304 -12.34 12.31 8.48
C SER A 304 -11.43 11.70 7.41
N MET A 305 -11.16 10.39 7.54
CA MET A 305 -10.23 9.70 6.66
C MET A 305 -10.87 9.47 5.30
N ARG A 306 -10.17 9.90 4.25
CA ARG A 306 -10.63 9.76 2.87
C ARG A 306 -9.47 9.46 1.95
N LEU A 307 -9.53 8.32 1.28
CA LEU A 307 -8.62 7.99 0.19
C LEU A 307 -9.24 8.49 -1.11
N THR A 308 -8.58 9.44 -1.76
CA THR A 308 -9.02 9.99 -3.06
C THR A 308 -8.05 9.50 -4.13
N THR A 309 -8.58 8.89 -5.20
CA THR A 309 -7.82 8.51 -6.38
C THR A 309 -8.21 9.41 -7.55
N ILE A 310 -7.21 9.95 -8.24
CA ILE A 310 -7.37 10.67 -9.49
C ILE A 310 -6.97 9.71 -10.60
N LEU A 311 -7.90 9.42 -11.50
CA LEU A 311 -7.69 8.49 -12.59
C LEU A 311 -7.24 9.22 -13.86
N ARG A 312 -6.54 8.51 -14.73
CA ARG A 312 -6.26 8.97 -16.09
C ARG A 312 -7.59 9.25 -16.80
N LYS A 313 -7.61 10.22 -17.71
CA LYS A 313 -8.81 10.46 -18.52
C LYS A 313 -9.21 9.19 -19.27
N THR A 314 -10.51 8.92 -19.29
CA THR A 314 -11.14 7.90 -20.14
C THR A 314 -10.59 8.00 -21.55
N ARG A 315 -10.12 6.87 -22.10
CA ARG A 315 -9.58 6.84 -23.46
C ARG A 315 -10.75 6.90 -24.45
N SER A 316 -10.80 7.97 -25.24
CA SER A 316 -11.67 8.05 -26.40
C SER A 316 -11.00 7.37 -27.60
N TYR A 317 -11.80 6.76 -28.45
CA TYR A 317 -11.36 6.25 -29.75
C TYR A 317 -11.62 7.32 -30.82
N VAL A 318 -10.64 7.59 -31.69
CA VAL A 318 -10.78 8.57 -32.77
C VAL A 318 -10.38 7.93 -34.09
N ALA A 319 -11.32 7.89 -35.03
CA ALA A 319 -11.11 7.44 -36.40
C ALA A 319 -11.19 8.61 -37.37
N TYR A 320 -10.40 8.57 -38.43
CA TYR A 320 -10.49 9.48 -39.57
C TYR A 320 -11.05 8.73 -40.78
N VAL A 321 -11.99 9.36 -41.48
CA VAL A 321 -12.72 8.75 -42.59
C VAL A 321 -12.54 9.61 -43.84
N ASP A 322 -12.10 9.00 -44.94
CA ASP A 322 -12.08 9.66 -46.25
C ASP A 322 -13.41 9.43 -46.96
N VAL A 323 -14.08 10.53 -47.32
CA VAL A 323 -15.37 10.47 -48.01
C VAL A 323 -15.24 11.11 -49.39
N PRO A 324 -15.34 10.33 -50.48
CA PRO A 324 -15.23 10.86 -51.84
C PRO A 324 -16.29 11.94 -52.11
N LYS A 325 -15.90 13.01 -52.80
CA LYS A 325 -16.80 14.14 -53.12
C LYS A 325 -18.11 13.69 -53.78
N GLN A 326 -18.04 12.70 -54.68
CA GLN A 326 -19.22 12.14 -55.35
C GLN A 326 -20.23 11.52 -54.37
N VAL A 327 -19.76 10.88 -53.29
CA VAL A 327 -20.63 10.32 -52.24
C VAL A 327 -21.29 11.44 -51.47
N VAL A 328 -20.55 12.51 -51.12
CA VAL A 328 -21.12 13.68 -50.42
C VAL A 328 -22.17 14.39 -51.26
N ASP A 329 -21.91 14.64 -52.54
CA ASP A 329 -22.84 15.31 -53.45
C ASP A 329 -24.15 14.51 -53.58
N ARG A 330 -24.06 13.18 -53.63
CA ARG A 330 -25.23 12.28 -53.66
C ARG A 330 -25.93 12.13 -52.31
N ALA A 331 -25.19 12.22 -51.20
CA ALA A 331 -25.75 12.20 -49.86
C ALA A 331 -26.60 13.46 -49.60
N ARG A 332 -26.18 14.62 -50.12
CA ARG A 332 -26.93 15.89 -50.05
C ARG A 332 -28.27 15.85 -50.78
N THR A 333 -28.35 15.11 -51.88
CA THR A 333 -29.60 14.91 -52.63
C THR A 333 -30.42 13.70 -52.13
N ASN A 334 -29.99 13.06 -51.04
CA ASN A 334 -30.56 11.81 -50.50
C ASN A 334 -30.58 10.65 -51.51
N ALA A 335 -29.73 10.69 -52.54
CA ALA A 335 -29.57 9.62 -53.51
C ALA A 335 -28.75 8.44 -52.96
N VAL A 336 -28.03 8.64 -51.86
CA VAL A 336 -27.34 7.62 -51.05
C VAL A 336 -27.42 7.98 -49.57
N ARG A 337 -27.22 7.00 -48.69
CA ARG A 337 -27.11 7.19 -47.24
C ARG A 337 -25.74 6.75 -46.75
N VAL A 338 -24.97 7.67 -46.20
CA VAL A 338 -23.76 7.37 -45.44
C VAL A 338 -24.20 7.02 -44.02
N MET A 339 -23.89 5.82 -43.57
CA MET A 339 -24.31 5.28 -42.28
C MET A 339 -23.09 4.96 -41.42
N LEU A 340 -23.09 5.43 -40.17
CA LEU A 340 -22.25 4.89 -39.11
C LEU A 340 -22.94 3.67 -38.55
N GLU A 341 -22.25 2.54 -38.55
CA GLU A 341 -22.73 1.27 -38.00
C GLU A 341 -21.73 0.82 -36.94
N ILE A 342 -22.22 0.58 -35.73
CA ILE A 342 -21.42 0.11 -34.60
C ILE A 342 -22.04 -1.17 -34.10
N ASP A 343 -21.26 -2.24 -34.13
CA ASP A 343 -21.62 -3.51 -33.53
C ASP A 343 -21.10 -3.53 -32.08
N PHE A 344 -21.92 -4.01 -31.17
CA PHE A 344 -21.57 -4.21 -29.76
C PHE A 344 -21.68 -5.68 -29.40
N VAL A 345 -20.94 -6.09 -28.36
CA VAL A 345 -21.16 -7.42 -27.75
C VAL A 345 -22.55 -7.47 -27.11
N ASP A 346 -23.32 -8.51 -27.45
CA ASP A 346 -24.63 -8.79 -26.85
C ASP A 346 -24.48 -9.37 -25.44
N ASP A 347 -24.25 -8.48 -24.47
CA ASP A 347 -24.14 -8.80 -23.05
C ASP A 347 -25.32 -8.26 -22.21
N LYS A 348 -26.36 -7.73 -22.87
CA LYS A 348 -27.55 -7.08 -22.27
C LYS A 348 -27.25 -5.91 -21.33
N LYS A 349 -26.03 -5.36 -21.33
CA LYS A 349 -25.68 -4.17 -20.55
C LYS A 349 -25.97 -2.90 -21.35
N PRO A 350 -26.25 -1.77 -20.68
CA PRO A 350 -26.40 -0.49 -21.35
C PRO A 350 -25.13 -0.10 -22.11
N LYS A 351 -25.32 0.44 -23.31
CA LYS A 351 -24.29 0.97 -24.20
C LYS A 351 -24.46 2.48 -24.24
N VAL A 352 -23.73 3.17 -23.37
CA VAL A 352 -23.77 4.62 -23.27
C VAL A 352 -22.43 5.21 -23.72
N ALA A 353 -22.46 6.04 -24.75
CA ALA A 353 -21.28 6.70 -25.29
C ALA A 353 -21.64 8.03 -25.96
N ASP A 354 -20.75 9.00 -25.85
CA ASP A 354 -20.85 10.22 -26.64
C ASP A 354 -20.04 10.05 -27.92
N VAL A 355 -20.69 10.24 -29.07
CA VAL A 355 -20.10 10.14 -30.40
C VAL A 355 -20.02 11.54 -31.00
N ASN A 356 -18.81 11.99 -31.30
CA ASN A 356 -18.53 13.26 -31.92
C ASN A 356 -18.16 13.05 -33.40
N ILE A 357 -19.03 13.51 -34.30
CA ILE A 357 -18.81 13.44 -35.76
C ILE A 357 -18.55 14.85 -36.26
N ASN A 358 -17.32 15.17 -36.63
CA ASN A 358 -16.95 16.49 -37.16
C ASN A 358 -17.36 17.68 -36.26
N GLY A 359 -17.34 17.51 -34.94
CA GLY A 359 -17.73 18.53 -33.96
C GLY A 359 -19.21 18.44 -33.53
N HIS A 360 -20.00 17.56 -34.14
CA HIS A 360 -21.38 17.31 -33.76
C HIS A 360 -21.46 16.14 -32.79
N ILE A 361 -21.68 16.46 -31.51
CA ILE A 361 -21.81 15.47 -30.45
C ILE A 361 -23.23 14.91 -30.42
N THR A 362 -23.32 13.59 -30.33
CA THR A 362 -24.55 12.86 -30.07
C THR A 362 -24.32 11.78 -29.03
N ARG A 363 -25.40 11.28 -28.42
CA ARG A 363 -25.32 10.23 -27.41
C ARG A 363 -25.92 8.94 -27.96
N ILE A 364 -25.19 7.84 -27.80
CA ILE A 364 -25.70 6.48 -27.84
C ILE A 364 -26.19 6.16 -26.43
N ASP A 365 -27.42 5.68 -26.32
CA ASP A 365 -28.02 5.18 -25.08
C ASP A 365 -29.01 4.09 -25.45
N GLN A 366 -28.53 2.85 -25.50
CA GLN A 366 -29.32 1.68 -25.88
C GLN A 366 -28.80 0.40 -25.23
N ASN A 367 -29.59 -0.66 -25.29
CA ASN A 367 -29.17 -2.01 -24.87
C ASN A 367 -28.96 -2.96 -26.07
N GLU A 368 -29.21 -2.49 -27.29
CA GLU A 368 -29.16 -3.31 -28.50
C GLU A 368 -27.70 -3.54 -28.96
N PRO A 369 -27.40 -4.71 -29.55
CA PRO A 369 -26.05 -5.05 -30.02
C PRO A 369 -25.65 -4.32 -31.32
N PHE A 370 -26.51 -3.44 -31.85
CA PHE A 370 -26.28 -2.74 -33.11
C PHE A 370 -26.77 -1.30 -33.01
N TYR A 371 -25.93 -0.33 -33.38
CA TYR A 371 -26.30 1.07 -33.51
C TYR A 371 -26.05 1.54 -34.94
N ALA A 372 -27.04 2.21 -35.53
CA ALA A 372 -26.90 2.83 -36.84
C ALA A 372 -27.30 4.30 -36.81
N ARG A 373 -26.51 5.15 -37.47
CA ARG A 373 -26.80 6.58 -37.59
C ARG A 373 -26.52 7.08 -39.01
N ASN A 374 -27.47 7.83 -39.55
CA ASN A 374 -27.28 8.54 -40.81
C ASN A 374 -26.31 9.73 -40.62
N LEU A 375 -25.24 9.74 -41.42
CA LEU A 375 -24.18 10.73 -41.41
C LEU A 375 -24.30 11.78 -42.52
N ASN A 376 -25.31 11.72 -43.40
CA ASN A 376 -25.43 12.60 -44.58
C ASN A 376 -25.28 14.09 -44.26
N ALA A 377 -25.81 14.54 -43.10
CA ALA A 377 -25.76 15.93 -42.68
C ALA A 377 -24.41 16.35 -42.07
N PHE A 378 -23.55 15.40 -41.70
CA PHE A 378 -22.32 15.64 -40.94
C PHE A 378 -21.04 15.41 -41.77
N VAL A 379 -21.13 14.69 -42.89
CA VAL A 379 -19.97 14.37 -43.74
C VAL A 379 -19.53 15.54 -44.62
N LEU A 380 -18.21 15.72 -44.71
CA LEU A 380 -17.51 16.67 -45.56
C LEU A 380 -16.72 15.90 -46.64
N PRO A 381 -16.45 16.50 -47.80
CA PRO A 381 -15.62 15.84 -48.81
C PRO A 381 -14.15 15.75 -48.36
N GLY A 382 -13.52 14.60 -48.63
CA GLY A 382 -12.11 14.31 -48.35
C GLY A 382 -11.84 13.70 -46.97
N SER A 383 -10.58 13.74 -46.55
CA SER A 383 -10.05 13.01 -45.38
C SER A 383 -10.19 13.74 -44.04
N ARG A 384 -10.90 14.87 -44.01
CA ARG A 384 -11.06 15.69 -42.79
C ARG A 384 -12.19 15.22 -41.89
N ASN A 385 -12.87 14.14 -42.25
CA ASN A 385 -13.91 13.60 -41.39
C ASN A 385 -13.30 12.83 -40.25
N TYR A 386 -13.83 13.02 -39.05
CA TYR A 386 -13.47 12.21 -37.91
C TYR A 386 -14.70 11.77 -37.12
N ILE A 387 -14.56 10.63 -36.47
CA ILE A 387 -15.53 10.05 -35.54
C ILE A 387 -14.77 9.77 -34.26
N GLU A 388 -15.16 10.45 -33.19
CA GLU A 388 -14.64 10.22 -31.85
C GLU A 388 -15.72 9.57 -30.99
N ILE A 389 -15.38 8.48 -30.30
CA ILE A 389 -16.26 7.77 -29.38
C ILE A 389 -15.68 7.87 -27.98
N THR A 390 -16.42 8.50 -27.08
CA THR A 390 -16.08 8.62 -25.67
C THR A 390 -17.06 7.76 -24.86
N PRO A 391 -16.61 6.67 -24.22
CA PRO A 391 -17.50 5.80 -23.47
C PRO A 391 -17.97 6.53 -22.20
N VAL A 392 -19.28 6.44 -21.93
CA VAL A 392 -19.87 6.88 -20.65
C VAL A 392 -20.08 5.68 -19.73
N SER A 393 -20.34 4.51 -20.32
CA SER A 393 -20.26 3.19 -19.68
C SER A 393 -19.19 2.35 -20.37
N SER A 394 -18.61 1.35 -19.70
CA SER A 394 -17.73 0.38 -20.38
C SER A 394 -18.49 -0.32 -21.51
N ILE A 395 -17.97 -0.22 -22.73
CA ILE A 395 -18.55 -0.82 -23.94
C ILE A 395 -17.51 -1.66 -24.67
N ASN A 396 -17.97 -2.77 -25.24
CA ASN A 396 -17.18 -3.59 -26.15
C ASN A 396 -17.71 -3.39 -27.57
N ILE A 397 -16.86 -2.88 -28.45
CA ILE A 397 -17.15 -2.62 -29.85
C ILE A 397 -16.29 -3.57 -30.69
N PRO A 398 -16.82 -4.74 -31.08
CA PRO A 398 -16.11 -5.64 -31.99
C PRO A 398 -15.82 -4.96 -33.34
N GLU A 399 -16.73 -4.12 -33.82
CA GLU A 399 -16.62 -3.55 -35.16
C GLU A 399 -17.30 -2.17 -35.24
N LEU A 400 -16.62 -1.23 -35.90
CA LEU A 400 -17.17 0.05 -36.32
C LEU A 400 -17.00 0.18 -37.83
N ARG A 401 -18.08 0.53 -38.53
CA ARG A 401 -18.11 0.72 -39.97
C ARG A 401 -18.73 2.05 -40.37
N VAL A 402 -18.23 2.61 -41.46
CA VAL A 402 -18.92 3.67 -42.21
C VAL A 402 -19.23 3.13 -43.60
N VAL A 403 -20.51 3.02 -43.93
CA VAL A 403 -20.97 2.42 -45.19
C VAL A 403 -21.85 3.38 -45.98
N VAL A 404 -21.88 3.24 -47.29
CA VAL A 404 -22.82 3.89 -48.20
C VAL A 404 -23.86 2.86 -48.59
N ARG A 405 -25.14 3.22 -48.49
CA ARG A 405 -26.31 2.42 -48.90
C ARG A 405 -27.23 3.19 -49.84
#